data_AF-A0A9E2GWE7-F1
#
_entry.id   AF-A0A9E2GWE7-F1
#
_cell.length_a   1.000
_cell.length_b   1.000
_cell.length_c   1.000
_cell.angle_alpha   90.00
_cell.angle_beta   90.00
_cell.angle_gamma   90.00
#
_symmetry.space_group_name_H-M   'P 1'
#
loop_
_entity.id
_entity.type
_entity.pdbx_description
1 polymer ?
#
loop_
_entity_poly.entity_id
_entity_poly.type
_entity_poly.pdbx_seq_one_letter_code
_entity_poly.pdbx_strand_id
1 'polypeptide(L)'
;MADWRVCKLGEVINLKRGFDLPSSRRTEGPYPIVSSSGITDFHAEFKVKGPGVVTGRYGTLGQVFFIEDDYWPLNTSLYVENFYGNDPRFISYFLSTLQFGTQNAAGAVPGVNRNHLHAMEVTVPPLPIQRRIAGILSAYDDLIENNQRRIKILEEMVRSLYREWFVYFRFPGHENHPRVPSPLGEIPKGWEVKLVKEILSRRTAGTVYRDSDVKQEGATPVFDQSTNELLGFHD
;
A
#
# COMPACT_ATOMS: atom_id res chain seq x y z
N MET A 1 35.54 -10.39 5.05
CA MET A 1 34.10 -10.34 5.35
C MET A 1 33.79 -8.89 5.69
N ALA A 2 32.65 -8.33 5.26
CA ALA A 2 32.32 -6.97 5.70
C ALA A 2 32.11 -7.01 7.23
N ASP A 3 32.74 -6.10 7.97
CA ASP A 3 32.60 -6.06 9.42
C ASP A 3 31.26 -5.41 9.79
N TRP A 4 30.26 -6.24 10.00
CA TRP A 4 28.98 -5.81 10.56
C TRP A 4 29.16 -5.57 12.06
N ARG A 5 28.62 -4.47 12.57
CA ARG A 5 28.72 -4.13 14.01
C ARG A 5 27.45 -4.54 14.74
N VAL A 6 27.60 -5.16 15.91
CA VAL A 6 26.51 -5.38 16.87
C VAL A 6 26.46 -4.17 17.81
N CYS A 7 25.30 -3.53 17.92
CA CYS A 7 25.10 -2.33 18.74
C CYS A 7 23.62 -2.19 19.14
N LYS A 8 23.28 -1.18 19.93
CA LYS A 8 21.89 -0.85 20.25
C LYS A 8 21.28 0.02 19.16
N LEU A 9 19.98 -0.15 18.90
CA LEU A 9 19.27 0.63 17.88
C LEU A 9 19.38 2.14 18.13
N GLY A 10 19.41 2.57 19.40
CA GLY A 10 19.63 3.97 19.79
C GLY A 10 20.99 4.55 19.37
N GLU A 11 21.98 3.70 19.07
CA GLU A 11 23.31 4.08 18.54
C GLU A 11 23.32 4.15 17.00
N VAL A 12 22.24 3.70 16.37
CA VAL A 12 22.05 3.69 14.92
C VAL A 12 21.12 4.82 14.50
N ILE A 13 20.03 5.02 15.26
CA ILE A 13 19.02 6.06 15.01
C ILE A 13 18.46 6.63 16.30
N ASN A 14 18.00 7.88 16.25
CA ASN A 14 17.14 8.46 17.29
C ASN A 14 15.71 8.57 16.79
N LEU A 15 14.75 8.01 17.54
CA LEU A 15 13.32 8.08 17.21
C LEU A 15 12.65 9.14 18.08
N LYS A 16 11.85 10.01 17.48
CA LYS A 16 11.15 11.09 18.16
C LYS A 16 9.68 11.11 17.79
N ARG A 17 8.84 11.47 18.77
CA ARG A 17 7.41 11.71 18.55
C ARG A 17 7.25 12.88 17.59
N GLY A 18 6.33 12.74 16.63
CA GLY A 18 5.93 13.86 15.76
C GLY A 18 5.17 14.97 16.50
N PHE A 19 4.57 15.87 15.73
CA PHE A 19 4.00 17.13 16.18
C PHE A 19 2.47 17.15 16.07
N ASP A 20 1.82 17.91 16.94
CA ASP A 20 0.37 18.10 16.86
C ASP A 20 0.03 19.01 15.66
N LEU A 21 -0.87 18.57 14.77
CA LEU A 21 -1.44 19.37 13.69
C LEU A 21 -2.92 19.00 13.49
N PRO A 22 -3.82 19.59 14.30
CA PRO A 22 -5.27 19.41 14.15
C PRO A 22 -5.75 19.81 12.76
N SER A 23 -6.78 19.15 12.23
CA SER A 23 -7.30 19.41 10.88
C SER A 23 -7.70 20.87 10.65
N SER A 24 -8.19 21.56 11.67
CA SER A 24 -8.57 22.98 11.61
C SER A 24 -7.39 23.94 11.38
N ARG A 25 -6.15 23.49 11.55
CA ARG A 25 -4.93 24.28 11.30
C ARG A 25 -4.22 23.89 10.00
N ARG A 26 -4.75 22.90 9.27
CA ARG A 26 -4.17 22.48 8.00
C ARG A 26 -4.60 23.44 6.91
N THR A 27 -3.62 23.91 6.17
CA THR A 27 -3.78 24.70 4.95
C THR A 27 -3.14 23.96 3.80
N GLU A 28 -3.74 24.04 2.62
CA GLU A 28 -3.24 23.41 1.40
C GLU A 28 -1.79 23.83 1.11
N GLY A 29 -0.97 22.87 0.69
CA GLY A 29 0.42 23.10 0.37
C GLY A 29 1.14 21.84 -0.09
N PRO A 30 2.46 21.91 -0.33
CA PRO A 30 3.19 20.83 -0.98
C PRO A 30 3.73 19.78 0.00
N TYR A 31 3.77 20.04 1.30
CA TYR A 31 4.50 19.17 2.24
C TYR A 31 3.60 18.07 2.80
N PRO A 32 3.99 16.79 2.70
CA PRO A 32 3.17 15.70 3.21
C PRO A 32 3.02 15.73 4.73
N ILE A 33 1.80 15.48 5.19
CA ILE A 33 1.46 15.18 6.58
C ILE A 33 1.52 13.66 6.74
N VAL A 34 2.37 13.18 7.65
CA VAL A 34 2.65 11.75 7.81
C VAL A 34 2.18 11.24 9.17
N SER A 35 1.20 10.34 9.15
CA SER A 35 0.64 9.70 10.33
C SER A 35 1.30 8.33 10.62
N SER A 36 0.70 7.54 11.51
CA SER A 36 1.11 6.15 11.73
C SER A 36 0.75 5.21 10.58
N SER A 37 -0.10 5.66 9.66
CA SER A 37 -0.58 4.90 8.49
C SER A 37 -0.04 5.46 7.18
N GLY A 38 1.04 6.26 7.23
CA GLY A 38 1.65 6.89 6.07
C GLY A 38 1.14 8.31 5.81
N ILE A 39 1.31 8.78 4.57
CA ILE A 39 0.88 10.11 4.13
C ILE A 39 -0.64 10.17 4.16
N THR A 40 -1.21 11.12 4.90
CA THR A 40 -2.66 11.26 5.05
C THR A 40 -3.22 12.51 4.40
N ASP A 41 -2.40 13.54 4.20
CA ASP A 41 -2.81 14.85 3.72
C ASP A 41 -1.57 15.69 3.39
N PHE A 42 -1.74 16.95 2.98
CA PHE A 42 -0.65 17.90 2.71
C PHE A 42 -0.83 19.23 3.46
N HIS A 43 0.28 19.91 3.71
CA HIS A 43 0.34 21.19 4.42
C HIS A 43 1.27 22.21 3.77
N ALA A 44 0.98 23.50 3.97
CA ALA A 44 1.84 24.62 3.56
C ALA A 44 3.20 24.67 4.27
N GLU A 45 3.32 24.09 5.47
CA GLU A 45 4.55 24.09 6.26
C GLU A 45 5.01 22.67 6.60
N PHE A 46 6.33 22.51 6.81
CA PHE A 46 6.95 21.28 7.29
C PHE A 46 7.58 21.48 8.68
N LYS A 47 7.85 20.38 9.38
CA LYS A 47 8.61 20.38 10.65
C LYS A 47 9.94 19.67 10.57
N VAL A 48 10.10 18.76 9.61
CA VAL A 48 11.29 17.94 9.44
C VAL A 48 11.73 18.02 7.99
N LYS A 49 13.03 18.22 7.77
CA LYS A 49 13.61 18.18 6.42
C LYS A 49 13.79 16.75 5.95
N GLY A 50 13.49 16.51 4.67
CA GLY A 50 13.70 15.24 4.01
C GLY A 50 15.18 14.98 3.65
N PRO A 51 15.51 13.75 3.24
CA PRO A 51 14.66 12.56 3.31
C PRO A 51 14.50 12.04 4.75
N GLY A 52 13.34 11.46 5.06
CA GLY A 52 12.98 11.01 6.40
C GLY A 52 12.43 9.59 6.46
N VAL A 53 12.41 9.02 7.66
CA VAL A 53 11.81 7.70 7.95
C VAL A 53 10.80 7.85 9.07
N VAL A 54 9.59 7.35 8.86
CA VAL A 54 8.46 7.45 9.79
C VAL A 54 7.89 6.06 10.05
N THR A 55 7.52 5.77 11.30
CA THR A 55 6.89 4.52 11.70
C THR A 55 5.74 4.76 12.68
N GLY A 56 4.81 3.80 12.78
CA GLY A 56 3.67 3.87 13.68
C GLY A 56 4.06 3.89 15.17
N ARG A 57 3.27 4.58 16.00
CA ARG A 57 3.46 4.65 17.45
C ARG A 57 2.50 3.75 18.25
N TYR A 58 1.32 3.45 17.67
CA TYR A 58 0.20 2.75 18.31
C TYR A 58 -0.54 1.87 17.30
N GLY A 59 -0.72 0.57 17.59
CA GLY A 59 -1.58 -0.36 16.83
C GLY A 59 -1.17 -0.70 15.38
N THR A 60 -0.29 0.10 14.77
CA THR A 60 0.25 -0.02 13.39
C THR A 60 1.76 -0.29 13.40
N LEU A 61 2.23 -0.85 14.52
CA LEU A 61 3.63 -1.18 14.74
C LEU A 61 4.10 -2.16 13.66
N GLY A 62 5.11 -1.76 12.89
CA GLY A 62 5.65 -2.56 11.79
C GLY A 62 5.58 -1.86 10.43
N GLN A 63 4.70 -0.87 10.26
CA GLN A 63 4.72 -0.06 9.04
C GLN A 63 5.80 1.01 9.13
N VAL A 64 6.61 1.10 8.07
CA VAL A 64 7.69 2.07 7.93
C VAL A 64 7.51 2.78 6.58
N PHE A 65 7.61 4.10 6.61
CA PHE A 65 7.43 4.97 5.47
C PHE A 65 8.70 5.76 5.24
N PHE A 66 9.26 5.65 4.04
CA PHE A 66 10.32 6.52 3.57
C PHE A 66 9.70 7.75 2.90
N ILE A 67 10.14 8.94 3.29
CA ILE A 67 9.61 10.21 2.79
C ILE A 67 10.75 10.96 2.12
N GLU A 68 10.60 11.26 0.83
CA GLU A 68 11.62 11.98 0.05
C GLU A 68 11.63 13.48 0.38
N ASP A 69 10.44 14.07 0.51
CA ASP A 69 10.26 15.50 0.70
C ASP A 69 10.39 15.96 2.15
N ASP A 70 10.51 17.27 2.35
CA ASP A 70 10.28 17.92 3.64
C ASP A 70 8.84 17.64 4.12
N TYR A 71 8.65 17.35 5.40
CA TYR A 71 7.39 16.77 5.86
C TYR A 71 6.98 17.17 7.28
N TRP A 72 5.72 16.88 7.60
CA TRP A 72 5.15 17.04 8.95
C TRP A 72 4.77 15.68 9.55
N PRO A 73 5.61 15.06 10.40
CA PRO A 73 5.22 13.86 11.12
C PRO A 73 4.21 14.22 12.22
N LEU A 74 3.07 13.54 12.25
CA LEU A 74 2.06 13.73 13.28
C LEU A 74 2.46 13.10 14.62
N ASN A 75 1.86 13.60 15.68
CA ASN A 75 2.06 13.11 17.05
C ASN A 75 1.69 11.61 17.26
N THR A 76 0.96 11.02 16.31
CA THR A 76 0.59 9.61 16.22
C THR A 76 1.70 8.72 15.65
N SER A 77 2.78 9.29 15.11
CA SER A 77 3.93 8.55 14.56
C SER A 77 5.23 8.81 15.36
N LEU A 78 6.22 7.99 15.08
CA LEU A 78 7.62 8.21 15.41
C LEU A 78 8.38 8.47 14.12
N TYR A 79 9.24 9.49 14.09
CA TYR A 79 10.16 9.73 12.98
C TYR A 79 11.61 9.58 13.45
N VAL A 80 12.50 9.27 12.52
CA VAL A 80 13.94 9.27 12.78
C VAL A 80 14.43 10.72 12.78
N GLU A 81 14.76 11.25 13.96
CA GLU A 81 15.31 12.60 14.12
C GLU A 81 16.80 12.64 13.74
N ASN A 82 17.53 11.56 14.00
CA ASN A 82 18.96 11.49 13.70
C ASN A 82 19.32 10.09 13.22
N PHE A 83 20.06 10.01 12.12
CA PHE A 83 20.54 8.78 11.51
C PHE A 83 21.97 8.41 11.93
N TYR A 84 22.66 9.25 12.69
CA TYR A 84 24.05 9.04 13.14
C TYR A 84 25.01 8.59 12.02
N GLY A 85 24.83 9.14 10.82
CA GLY A 85 25.65 8.83 9.64
C GLY A 85 25.24 7.58 8.86
N ASN A 86 24.17 6.89 9.25
CA ASN A 86 23.59 5.78 8.50
C ASN A 86 22.73 6.29 7.32
N ASP A 87 22.61 5.46 6.28
CA ASP A 87 21.84 5.80 5.09
C ASP A 87 20.33 5.76 5.37
N PRO A 88 19.56 6.85 5.14
CA PRO A 88 18.14 6.90 5.48
C PRO A 88 17.29 5.83 4.79
N ARG A 89 17.60 5.49 3.55
CA ARG A 89 16.84 4.50 2.77
C ARG A 89 17.18 3.08 3.20
N PHE A 90 18.45 2.82 3.55
CA PHE A 90 18.79 1.60 4.27
C PHE A 90 18.00 1.48 5.59
N ILE A 91 17.93 2.57 6.37
CA ILE A 91 17.20 2.57 7.65
C ILE A 91 15.72 2.29 7.47
N SER A 92 15.06 2.78 6.41
CA SER A 92 13.66 2.42 6.17
C SER A 92 13.49 0.92 5.94
N TYR A 93 14.32 0.30 5.09
CA TYR A 93 14.26 -1.16 4.90
C TYR A 93 14.61 -1.91 6.17
N PHE A 94 15.66 -1.47 6.86
CA PHE A 94 16.13 -2.11 8.07
C PHE A 94 15.05 -2.13 9.14
N LEU A 95 14.38 -1.00 9.40
CA LEU A 95 13.27 -0.94 10.35
C LEU A 95 12.09 -1.82 9.93
N SER A 96 11.81 -1.97 8.63
CA SER A 96 10.76 -2.89 8.14
C SER A 96 11.07 -4.36 8.43
N THR A 97 12.34 -4.71 8.61
CA THR A 97 12.73 -6.08 9.01
C THR A 97 12.63 -6.32 10.52
N LEU A 98 12.59 -5.26 11.32
CA LEU A 98 12.51 -5.39 12.77
C LEU A 98 11.08 -5.73 13.17
N GLN A 99 10.92 -6.90 13.78
CA GLN A 99 9.69 -7.22 14.48
C GLN A 99 9.65 -6.37 15.76
N PHE A 100 8.95 -5.24 15.71
CA PHE A 100 8.63 -4.47 16.91
C PHE A 100 7.75 -5.35 17.80
N GLY A 101 8.40 -6.14 18.66
CA GLY A 101 7.76 -7.21 19.40
C GLY A 101 6.44 -6.76 20.02
N THR A 102 5.39 -7.53 19.76
CA THR A 102 4.10 -7.44 20.45
C THR A 102 4.29 -7.88 21.90
N GLN A 103 4.99 -7.08 22.71
CA GLN A 103 4.98 -7.29 24.14
C GLN A 103 3.62 -6.83 24.66
N ASN A 104 2.75 -7.83 24.83
CA ASN A 104 1.47 -7.75 25.51
C ASN A 104 1.68 -7.22 26.94
N ALA A 105 1.66 -5.90 27.11
CA ALA A 105 1.27 -5.32 28.39
C ALA A 105 -0.24 -5.52 28.51
N ALA A 106 -0.64 -6.41 29.42
CA ALA A 106 -2.03 -6.68 29.73
C ALA A 106 -2.78 -5.37 30.04
N GLY A 107 -3.81 -5.08 29.24
CA GLY A 107 -4.77 -4.01 29.49
C GLY A 107 -4.40 -2.65 28.89
N ALA A 108 -5.16 -2.24 27.87
CA ALA A 108 -5.19 -0.92 27.22
C ALA A 108 -4.01 -0.57 26.29
N VAL A 109 -4.23 -0.81 24.98
CA VAL A 109 -3.48 -0.32 23.80
C VAL A 109 -1.96 -0.59 23.82
N PRO A 110 -1.43 -1.51 23.00
CA PRO A 110 0.01 -1.74 22.91
C PRO A 110 0.70 -0.49 22.34
N GLY A 111 1.27 0.32 23.23
CA GLY A 111 2.15 1.43 22.90
C GLY A 111 3.58 0.97 22.97
N VAL A 112 4.34 1.12 21.88
CA VAL A 112 5.77 0.82 21.93
C VAL A 112 6.49 1.93 22.71
N ASN A 113 7.16 1.50 23.78
CA ASN A 113 8.04 2.37 24.53
C ASN A 113 9.30 2.63 23.70
N ARG A 114 9.52 3.88 23.30
CA ARG A 114 10.74 4.32 22.58
C ARG A 114 12.01 3.81 23.25
N ASN A 115 12.06 3.82 24.58
CA ASN A 115 13.25 3.40 25.32
C ASN A 115 13.52 1.89 25.13
N HIS A 116 12.47 1.08 24.95
CA HIS A 116 12.65 -0.34 24.63
C HIS A 116 13.19 -0.53 23.21
N LEU A 117 12.70 0.25 22.24
CA LEU A 117 13.25 0.21 20.87
C LEU A 117 14.72 0.57 20.86
N HIS A 118 15.10 1.66 21.52
CA HIS A 118 16.48 2.12 21.55
C HIS A 118 17.44 1.12 22.21
N ALA A 119 16.95 0.27 23.13
CA ALA A 119 17.73 -0.77 23.78
C ALA A 119 17.79 -2.11 23.02
N MET A 120 17.08 -2.22 21.88
CA MET A 120 17.11 -3.41 21.03
C MET A 120 18.51 -3.60 20.46
N GLU A 121 19.04 -4.82 20.56
CA GLU A 121 20.31 -5.18 19.93
C GLU A 121 20.10 -5.44 18.44
N VAL A 122 20.96 -4.84 17.62
CA VAL A 122 20.87 -4.86 16.16
C VAL A 122 22.24 -5.05 15.54
N THR A 123 22.26 -5.64 14.35
CA THR A 123 23.46 -5.77 13.55
C THR A 123 23.37 -4.86 12.33
N VAL A 124 24.34 -3.96 12.18
CA VAL A 124 24.33 -2.94 11.13
C VAL A 124 25.63 -3.00 10.31
N PRO A 125 25.54 -3.04 8.96
CA PRO A 125 26.72 -3.04 8.11
C PRO A 125 27.34 -1.63 7.99
N PRO A 126 28.59 -1.51 7.49
CA PRO A 126 29.20 -0.20 7.23
C PRO A 126 28.48 0.55 6.09
N LEU A 127 28.59 1.88 6.09
CA LEU A 127 27.86 2.77 5.17
C LEU A 127 27.94 2.38 3.67
N PRO A 128 29.09 1.96 3.10
CA PRO A 128 29.15 1.53 1.70
C PRO A 128 28.24 0.33 1.40
N ILE A 129 28.11 -0.59 2.35
CA ILE A 129 27.23 -1.76 2.24
C ILE A 129 25.78 -1.35 2.42
N GLN A 130 25.47 -0.44 3.36
CA GLN A 130 24.12 0.12 3.52
C GLN A 130 23.61 0.73 2.21
N ARG A 131 24.42 1.59 1.56
CA ARG A 131 24.08 2.21 0.27
C ARG A 131 23.88 1.18 -0.83
N ARG A 132 24.70 0.13 -0.88
CA ARG A 132 24.54 -0.96 -1.85
C ARG A 132 23.24 -1.72 -1.64
N ILE A 133 22.89 -2.04 -0.40
CA ILE A 133 21.61 -2.69 -0.05
C ILE A 133 20.44 -1.79 -0.45
N ALA A 134 20.47 -0.52 -0.02
CA ALA A 134 19.43 0.46 -0.31
C ALA A 134 19.22 0.64 -1.82
N GLY A 135 20.29 0.74 -2.61
CA GLY A 135 20.19 0.91 -4.06
C GLY A 135 19.62 -0.31 -4.79
N ILE A 136 19.92 -1.53 -4.32
CA ILE A 136 19.33 -2.74 -4.91
C ILE A 136 17.83 -2.81 -4.59
N LEU A 137 17.45 -2.61 -3.33
CA LEU A 137 16.05 -2.71 -2.90
C LEU A 137 15.20 -1.59 -3.51
N SER A 138 15.72 -0.36 -3.59
CA SER A 138 14.97 0.75 -4.18
C SER A 138 14.71 0.56 -5.66
N ALA A 139 15.64 -0.06 -6.40
CA ALA A 139 15.40 -0.38 -7.80
C ALA A 139 14.22 -1.35 -7.99
N TYR A 140 13.98 -2.27 -7.05
CA TYR A 140 12.79 -3.12 -7.07
C TYR A 140 11.53 -2.37 -6.71
N ASP A 141 11.58 -1.50 -5.71
CA ASP A 141 10.42 -0.66 -5.35
C ASP A 141 10.01 0.25 -6.51
N ASP A 142 10.97 0.88 -7.19
CA ASP A 142 10.74 1.71 -8.38
C ASP A 142 10.05 0.90 -9.51
N LEU A 143 10.48 -0.35 -9.70
CA LEU A 143 9.87 -1.27 -10.67
C LEU A 143 8.44 -1.66 -10.29
N ILE A 144 8.20 -1.95 -9.01
CA ILE A 144 6.86 -2.27 -8.50
C ILE A 144 5.93 -1.07 -8.72
N GLU A 145 6.35 0.12 -8.32
CA GLU A 145 5.56 1.33 -8.47
C GLU A 145 5.24 1.63 -9.94
N ASN A 146 6.24 1.51 -10.83
CA ASN A 146 6.03 1.70 -12.27
C ASN A 146 5.00 0.71 -12.82
N ASN A 147 5.09 -0.57 -12.44
CA ASN A 147 4.14 -1.58 -12.87
C ASN A 147 2.73 -1.33 -12.33
N GLN A 148 2.58 -0.91 -11.08
CA GLN A 148 1.27 -0.54 -10.51
C GLN A 148 0.65 0.66 -11.25
N ARG A 149 1.45 1.69 -11.58
CA ARG A 149 0.98 2.83 -12.40
C ARG A 149 0.52 2.37 -13.79
N ARG A 150 1.27 1.46 -14.44
CA ARG A 150 0.88 0.87 -15.73
C ARG A 150 -0.44 0.11 -15.64
N ILE A 151 -0.61 -0.74 -14.61
CA ILE A 151 -1.85 -1.48 -14.38
C ILE A 151 -3.03 -0.51 -14.26
N LYS A 152 -2.90 0.54 -13.44
CA LYS A 152 -3.96 1.54 -13.25
C LYS A 152 -4.33 2.23 -14.57
N ILE A 153 -3.34 2.66 -15.36
CA ILE A 153 -3.59 3.29 -16.66
C ILE A 153 -4.30 2.33 -17.62
N LEU A 154 -3.87 1.07 -17.66
CA LEU A 154 -4.50 0.05 -18.50
C LEU A 154 -5.94 -0.22 -18.07
N GLU A 155 -6.23 -0.29 -16.77
CA GLU A 155 -7.59 -0.43 -16.26
C GLU A 155 -8.48 0.77 -16.64
N GLU A 156 -7.95 1.98 -16.53
CA GLU A 156 -8.65 3.21 -16.94
C GLU A 156 -8.92 3.22 -18.46
N MET A 157 -7.96 2.79 -19.27
CA MET A 157 -8.14 2.62 -20.72
C MET A 157 -9.21 1.59 -21.05
N VAL A 158 -9.20 0.42 -20.39
CA VAL A 158 -10.20 -0.64 -20.59
C VAL A 158 -11.60 -0.14 -20.22
N ARG A 159 -11.74 0.53 -19.08
CA ARG A 159 -13.03 1.12 -18.65
C ARG A 159 -13.52 2.17 -19.64
N SER A 160 -12.62 2.99 -20.17
CA SER A 160 -12.96 4.02 -21.15
C SER A 160 -13.38 3.40 -22.48
N LEU A 161 -12.64 2.42 -23.00
CA LEU A 161 -13.01 1.68 -24.21
C LEU A 161 -14.35 0.97 -24.05
N TYR A 162 -14.59 0.34 -22.90
CA TYR A 162 -15.87 -0.32 -22.63
C TYR A 162 -17.03 0.68 -22.70
N ARG A 163 -16.89 1.86 -22.07
CA ARG A 163 -17.90 2.92 -22.14
C ARG A 163 -18.09 3.41 -23.58
N GLU A 164 -17.01 3.70 -24.28
CA GLU A 164 -17.08 4.14 -25.68
C GLU A 164 -17.83 3.12 -26.54
N TRP A 165 -17.50 1.83 -26.43
CA TRP A 165 -18.00 0.82 -27.36
C TRP A 165 -19.38 0.26 -26.99
N PHE A 166 -19.66 0.09 -25.69
CA PHE A 166 -20.84 -0.64 -25.22
C PHE A 166 -21.86 0.23 -24.49
N VAL A 167 -21.51 1.48 -24.16
CA VAL A 167 -22.46 2.45 -23.58
C VAL A 167 -22.77 3.56 -24.58
N TYR A 168 -21.74 4.13 -25.20
CA TYR A 168 -21.91 5.19 -26.20
C TYR A 168 -21.99 4.67 -27.64
N PHE A 169 -21.72 3.39 -27.85
CA PHE A 169 -21.71 2.73 -29.17
C PHE A 169 -20.84 3.44 -30.21
N ARG A 170 -19.69 3.98 -29.77
CA ARG A 170 -18.63 4.63 -30.54
C ARG A 170 -17.45 3.68 -30.76
N PHE A 171 -17.75 2.45 -31.18
CA PHE A 171 -16.73 1.47 -31.58
C PHE A 171 -16.12 1.85 -32.95
N PRO A 172 -14.94 1.33 -33.32
CA PRO A 172 -14.34 1.63 -34.62
C PRO A 172 -15.29 1.32 -35.79
N GLY A 173 -15.59 2.32 -36.63
CA GLY A 173 -16.49 2.20 -37.78
C GLY A 173 -17.98 2.41 -37.47
N HIS A 174 -18.34 2.79 -36.23
CA HIS A 174 -19.72 3.06 -35.82
C HIS A 174 -20.40 4.18 -36.63
N GLU A 175 -19.64 5.09 -37.24
CA GLU A 175 -20.15 6.21 -38.03
C GLU A 175 -20.98 5.74 -39.23
N ASN A 176 -20.61 4.58 -39.79
CA ASN A 176 -21.32 3.95 -40.90
C ASN A 176 -22.35 2.91 -40.44
N HIS A 177 -22.52 2.75 -39.12
CA HIS A 177 -23.41 1.76 -38.54
C HIS A 177 -24.68 2.43 -38.00
N PRO A 178 -25.86 2.19 -38.59
CA PRO A 178 -27.08 2.85 -38.17
C PRO A 178 -27.48 2.48 -36.73
N ARG A 179 -28.13 3.42 -36.04
CA ARG A 179 -28.71 3.23 -34.72
C ARG A 179 -30.24 3.16 -34.80
N VAL A 180 -30.85 2.44 -33.87
CA VAL A 180 -32.29 2.24 -33.78
C VAL A 180 -32.78 2.50 -32.34
N PRO A 181 -34.01 3.03 -32.15
CA PRO A 181 -34.56 3.23 -30.81
C PRO A 181 -34.73 1.93 -30.02
N SER A 182 -34.46 1.97 -28.72
CA SER A 182 -34.71 0.86 -27.79
C SER A 182 -35.12 1.38 -26.40
N PRO A 183 -35.57 0.51 -25.48
CA PRO A 183 -35.87 0.89 -24.10
C PRO A 183 -34.68 1.49 -23.32
N LEU A 184 -33.44 1.27 -23.77
CA LEU A 184 -32.22 1.81 -23.14
C LEU A 184 -31.64 3.02 -23.91
N GLY A 185 -32.42 3.63 -24.80
CA GLY A 185 -31.97 4.67 -25.72
C GLY A 185 -31.59 4.09 -27.10
N GLU A 186 -30.89 4.88 -27.90
CA GLU A 186 -30.47 4.45 -29.24
C GLU A 186 -29.33 3.41 -29.16
N ILE A 187 -29.52 2.27 -29.82
CA ILE A 187 -28.55 1.16 -29.88
C ILE A 187 -28.19 0.83 -31.33
N PRO A 188 -27.08 0.13 -31.61
CA PRO A 188 -26.72 -0.26 -32.97
C PRO A 188 -27.76 -1.20 -33.60
N LYS A 189 -28.06 -1.01 -34.89
CA LYS A 189 -28.99 -1.87 -35.63
C LYS A 189 -28.56 -3.35 -35.56
N GLY A 190 -29.46 -4.24 -35.19
CA GLY A 190 -29.16 -5.68 -35.03
C GLY A 190 -28.73 -6.08 -33.63
N TRP A 191 -28.58 -5.13 -32.70
CA TRP A 191 -28.50 -5.41 -31.27
C TRP A 191 -29.89 -5.48 -30.66
N GLU A 192 -30.05 -6.27 -29.60
CA GLU A 192 -31.33 -6.49 -28.91
C GLU A 192 -31.17 -6.24 -27.41
N VAL A 193 -32.18 -5.62 -26.80
CA VAL A 193 -32.27 -5.50 -25.33
C VAL A 193 -32.96 -6.75 -24.79
N LYS A 194 -32.25 -7.53 -23.99
CA LYS A 194 -32.76 -8.77 -23.36
C LYS A 194 -32.51 -8.76 -21.87
N LEU A 195 -33.35 -9.48 -21.13
CA LEU A 195 -33.11 -9.72 -19.72
C LEU A 195 -32.00 -10.75 -19.55
N VAL A 196 -31.13 -10.59 -18.55
CA VAL A 196 -30.01 -11.53 -18.29
C VAL A 196 -30.51 -12.97 -18.15
N LYS A 197 -31.68 -13.20 -17.53
CA LYS A 197 -32.30 -14.52 -17.36
C LYS A 197 -32.71 -15.21 -18.67
N GLU A 198 -32.84 -14.45 -19.76
CA GLU A 198 -33.19 -14.98 -21.09
C GLU A 198 -31.94 -15.49 -21.82
N ILE A 199 -30.75 -15.05 -21.39
CA ILE A 199 -29.47 -15.39 -22.01
C ILE A 199 -28.69 -16.39 -21.15
N LEU A 200 -28.80 -16.28 -19.82
CA LEU A 200 -28.01 -17.06 -18.87
C LEU A 200 -28.90 -17.85 -17.92
N SER A 201 -28.57 -19.13 -17.75
CA SER A 201 -29.17 -19.99 -16.72
C SER A 201 -28.39 -19.85 -15.41
N ARG A 202 -29.05 -19.31 -14.37
CA ARG A 202 -28.45 -19.24 -13.03
C ARG A 202 -28.23 -20.66 -12.49
N ARG A 203 -26.98 -20.99 -12.17
CA ARG A 203 -26.66 -22.18 -11.39
C ARG A 203 -27.03 -21.94 -9.93
N THR A 204 -27.61 -22.94 -9.27
CA THR A 204 -27.80 -22.91 -7.82
C THR A 204 -26.44 -22.83 -7.14
N ALA A 205 -26.36 -22.10 -6.01
CA ALA A 205 -25.15 -22.09 -5.20
C ALA A 205 -24.76 -23.53 -4.85
N GLY A 206 -23.50 -23.87 -5.08
CA GLY A 206 -22.95 -25.18 -4.75
C GLY A 206 -22.67 -25.30 -3.25
N THR A 207 -21.80 -26.25 -2.91
CA THR A 207 -21.30 -26.42 -1.54
C THR A 207 -20.60 -25.14 -1.06
N VAL A 208 -20.86 -24.75 0.19
CA VAL A 208 -20.12 -23.68 0.86
C VAL A 208 -18.85 -24.29 1.45
N TYR A 209 -17.70 -23.79 1.02
CA TYR A 209 -16.39 -24.16 1.56
C TYR A 209 -15.92 -23.12 2.57
N ARG A 210 -15.20 -23.56 3.60
CA ARG A 210 -14.49 -22.73 4.58
C ARG A 210 -12.98 -22.93 4.41
N ASP A 211 -12.18 -22.08 5.05
CA ASP A 211 -10.71 -22.22 5.07
C ASP A 211 -10.25 -23.62 5.51
N SER A 212 -11.02 -24.29 6.37
CA SER A 212 -10.74 -25.67 6.82
C SER A 212 -10.91 -26.73 5.73
N ASP A 213 -11.59 -26.41 4.64
CA ASP A 213 -12.05 -27.35 3.63
C ASP A 213 -11.21 -27.29 2.34
N VAL A 214 -10.20 -26.42 2.30
CA VAL A 214 -9.36 -26.15 1.13
C VAL A 214 -7.88 -26.33 1.44
N LYS A 215 -7.10 -26.65 0.40
CA LYS A 215 -5.64 -26.75 0.45
C LYS A 215 -4.98 -25.52 -0.19
N GLN A 216 -3.70 -25.32 0.10
CA GLN A 216 -2.90 -24.26 -0.54
C GLN A 216 -2.65 -24.51 -2.03
N GLU A 217 -2.62 -25.77 -2.46
CA GLU A 217 -2.38 -26.18 -3.85
C GLU A 217 -3.34 -27.32 -4.23
N GLY A 218 -3.73 -27.38 -5.49
CA GLY A 218 -4.62 -28.41 -6.03
C GLY A 218 -5.09 -28.07 -7.45
N ALA A 219 -5.93 -28.94 -8.01
CA ALA A 219 -6.39 -28.82 -9.39
C ALA A 219 -7.64 -27.94 -9.53
N THR A 220 -8.53 -27.95 -8.53
CA THR A 220 -9.80 -27.22 -8.60
C THR A 220 -9.77 -26.00 -7.68
N PRO A 221 -9.68 -24.78 -8.23
CA PRO A 221 -9.74 -23.58 -7.40
C PRO A 221 -11.14 -23.40 -6.82
N VAL A 222 -11.19 -23.06 -5.54
CA VAL A 222 -12.40 -22.68 -4.81
C VAL A 222 -12.39 -21.18 -4.61
N PHE A 223 -13.39 -20.52 -5.16
CA PHE A 223 -13.56 -19.08 -5.05
C PHE A 223 -14.63 -18.72 -4.03
N ASP A 224 -14.43 -17.62 -3.33
CA ASP A 224 -15.41 -17.04 -2.42
C ASP A 224 -15.65 -15.56 -2.71
N GLN A 225 -16.43 -14.88 -1.86
CA GLN A 225 -16.72 -13.46 -1.99
C GLN A 225 -15.80 -12.58 -1.14
N SER A 226 -14.68 -13.12 -0.65
CA SER A 226 -13.70 -12.37 0.12
C SER A 226 -12.81 -11.52 -0.79
N THR A 227 -12.05 -10.60 -0.18
CA THR A 227 -11.04 -9.79 -0.87
C THR A 227 -9.92 -10.59 -1.52
N ASN A 228 -9.69 -11.84 -1.11
CA ASN A 228 -8.66 -12.68 -1.73
C ASN A 228 -9.18 -13.43 -2.96
N GLU A 229 -10.51 -13.45 -3.19
CA GLU A 229 -11.28 -14.15 -4.25
C GLU A 229 -11.05 -15.67 -4.34
N LEU A 230 -9.81 -16.14 -4.24
CA LEU A 230 -9.40 -17.54 -4.14
C LEU A 230 -9.27 -17.93 -2.67
N LEU A 231 -10.14 -18.85 -2.24
CA LEU A 231 -10.12 -19.44 -0.90
C LEU A 231 -8.99 -20.48 -0.78
N GLY A 232 -8.78 -21.26 -1.84
CA GLY A 232 -7.78 -22.32 -1.91
C GLY A 232 -8.16 -23.33 -3.00
N PHE A 233 -7.68 -24.56 -2.88
CA PHE A 233 -7.94 -25.62 -3.84
C PHE A 233 -8.63 -26.82 -3.20
N HIS A 234 -9.52 -27.44 -3.96
CA HIS A 234 -10.15 -28.71 -3.64
C HIS A 234 -9.68 -29.77 -4.65
N ASP A 235 -9.34 -30.94 -4.14
CA ASP A 235 -9.11 -32.14 -4.95
C ASP A 235 -10.12 -33.22 -4.55
#